data_AF-A0A967K9B6-F1
#
_entry.id   AF-A0A967K9B6-F1
#
_cell.length_a   1.000
_cell.length_b   1.000
_cell.length_c   1.000
_cell.angle_alpha   90.00
_cell.angle_beta   90.00
_cell.angle_gamma   90.00
#
_symmetry.space_group_name_H-M   'P 1'
#
loop_
_entity.id
_entity.type
_entity.pdbx_description
1 polymer ?
#
loop_
_entity_poly.entity_id
_entity_poly.type
_entity_poly.pdbx_seq_one_letter_code
_entity_poly.pdbx_strand_id
1 'polypeptide(L)'
;SKLATQLFNSSAEIGLHPYGSWEKELLEYAALLHDIGTFLSHTNHQSHTYYLIRNADLLGFDHQEILIIATLAYYHRKKRPKSKQKELQI
;
A
#
# COMPACT_ATOMS: atom_id res chain seq x y z
N SER A 1 -0.26 -8.52 -6.90
CA SER A 1 -1.26 -7.72 -7.63
C SER A 1 -2.56 -8.51 -7.92
N LYS A 2 -2.61 -9.47 -8.86
CA LYS A 2 -3.88 -10.07 -9.37
C LYS A 2 -4.93 -10.49 -8.33
N LEU A 3 -4.51 -11.19 -7.27
CA LEU A 3 -5.45 -11.60 -6.21
C LEU A 3 -6.01 -10.40 -5.44
N ALA A 4 -5.19 -9.37 -5.18
CA ALA A 4 -5.63 -8.16 -4.48
C ALA A 4 -6.68 -7.40 -5.30
N THR A 5 -6.48 -7.26 -6.61
CA THR A 5 -7.45 -6.59 -7.50
C THR A 5 -8.74 -7.40 -7.64
N GLN A 6 -8.66 -8.73 -7.64
CA GLN A 6 -9.86 -9.59 -7.63
C GLN A 6 -10.66 -9.42 -6.34
N LEU A 7 -9.99 -9.45 -5.18
CA LEU A 7 -10.63 -9.24 -3.88
C LEU A 7 -11.27 -7.86 -3.78
N PHE A 8 -10.60 -6.80 -4.26
CA PHE A 8 -11.14 -5.44 -4.31
C PHE A 8 -12.44 -5.37 -5.12
N ASN A 9 -12.46 -5.96 -6.32
CA ASN A 9 -13.67 -5.95 -7.15
C ASN A 9 -14.80 -6.74 -6.49
N SER A 10 -14.52 -7.96 -5.99
CA SER A 10 -15.53 -8.77 -5.31
C SER A 10 -16.06 -8.13 -4.03
N SER A 11 -15.22 -7.39 -3.28
CA SER A 11 -15.69 -6.62 -2.11
C SER A 11 -16.53 -5.41 -2.50
N ALA A 12 -16.23 -4.77 -3.63
CA ALA A 12 -17.06 -3.70 -4.18
C ALA A 12 -18.45 -4.22 -4.60
N GLU A 13 -18.52 -5.38 -5.26
CA GLU A 13 -19.76 -6.01 -5.73
C GLU A 13 -20.76 -6.29 -4.59
N ILE A 14 -20.27 -6.64 -3.40
CA ILE A 14 -21.09 -6.87 -2.21
C ILE A 14 -21.28 -5.61 -1.34
N GLY A 15 -20.83 -4.45 -1.81
CA GLY A 15 -21.05 -3.16 -1.15
C GLY A 15 -20.17 -2.87 0.08
N LEU A 16 -19.01 -3.53 0.23
CA LEU A 16 -18.12 -3.27 1.37
C LEU A 16 -17.37 -1.93 1.28
N HIS A 17 -17.25 -1.36 0.09
CA HIS A 17 -16.66 -0.04 -0.10
C HIS A 17 -17.18 0.64 -1.37
N PRO A 18 -17.11 1.97 -1.45
CA PRO A 18 -17.53 2.74 -2.63
C PRO A 18 -16.38 3.05 -3.61
N TYR A 19 -15.15 2.60 -3.31
CA TYR A 19 -13.95 2.97 -4.07
C TYR A 19 -13.94 2.48 -5.53
N GLY A 20 -13.26 3.23 -6.41
CA GLY A 20 -13.25 3.05 -7.85
C GLY A 20 -11.90 2.61 -8.44
N SER A 21 -11.67 2.95 -9.70
CA SER A 21 -10.50 2.52 -10.46
C SER A 21 -9.19 3.09 -9.94
N TRP A 22 -9.20 4.32 -9.43
CA TRP A 22 -8.01 5.00 -8.91
C TRP A 22 -7.50 4.31 -7.64
N GLU A 23 -8.36 4.03 -6.67
CA GLU A 23 -7.97 3.31 -5.46
C GLU A 23 -7.52 1.88 -5.76
N LYS A 24 -8.17 1.22 -6.73
CA LYS A 24 -7.77 -0.10 -7.20
C LYS A 24 -6.35 -0.08 -7.78
N GLU A 25 -6.02 0.95 -8.56
CA GLU A 25 -4.69 1.13 -9.14
C GLU A 25 -3.62 1.35 -8.07
N LEU A 26 -3.88 2.21 -7.09
CA LEU A 26 -2.96 2.40 -5.95
C LEU A 26 -2.78 1.13 -5.13
N LEU A 27 -3.85 0.36 -4.90
CA LEU A 27 -3.78 -0.96 -4.27
C LEU A 27 -2.94 -1.93 -5.09
N GLU A 28 -3.06 -1.88 -6.42
CA GLU A 28 -2.29 -2.74 -7.31
C GLU A 28 -0.79 -2.48 -7.19
N TYR A 29 -0.37 -1.21 -7.25
CA TYR A 29 1.03 -0.81 -7.06
C TYR A 29 1.53 -1.19 -5.67
N ALA A 30 0.76 -0.96 -4.61
CA ALA A 30 1.13 -1.38 -3.26
C ALA A 30 1.32 -2.90 -3.17
N ALA A 31 0.44 -3.69 -3.81
CA ALA A 31 0.54 -5.13 -3.86
C ALA A 31 1.71 -5.63 -4.73
N LEU A 32 2.23 -4.83 -5.66
CA LEU A 32 3.47 -5.13 -6.39
C LEU A 32 4.71 -4.84 -5.53
N LEU A 33 4.66 -3.77 -4.74
CA LEU A 33 5.83 -3.25 -4.01
C LEU A 33 5.95 -3.75 -2.56
N HIS A 34 4.96 -4.45 -2.00
CA HIS A 34 4.90 -4.78 -0.57
C HIS A 34 6.16 -5.43 0.03
N ASP A 35 6.90 -6.21 -0.77
CA ASP A 35 8.08 -6.96 -0.32
C ASP A 35 9.43 -6.34 -0.69
N ILE A 36 9.49 -5.16 -1.34
CA ILE A 36 10.77 -4.59 -1.80
C ILE A 36 11.77 -4.33 -0.66
N GLY A 37 11.27 -4.07 0.56
CA GLY A 37 12.10 -3.88 1.76
C GLY A 37 12.88 -5.12 2.19
N THR A 38 12.52 -6.31 1.69
CA THR A 38 13.25 -7.56 1.96
C THR A 38 14.67 -7.53 1.40
N PHE A 39 14.92 -6.72 0.37
CA PHE A 39 16.27 -6.48 -0.17
C PHE A 39 17.24 -5.90 0.88
N LEU A 40 16.74 -5.08 1.82
CA LEU A 40 17.57 -4.57 2.93
C LEU A 40 17.63 -5.57 4.08
N SER A 41 16.48 -6.13 4.48
CA SER A 41 16.39 -7.07 5.59
C SER A 41 15.03 -7.74 5.61
N HIS A 42 14.97 -9.04 5.88
CA HIS A 42 13.71 -9.74 6.17
C HIS A 42 13.07 -9.26 7.48
N THR A 43 13.90 -8.86 8.45
CA THR A 43 13.43 -8.31 9.73
C THR A 43 12.91 -6.91 9.49
N ASN A 44 11.65 -6.69 9.85
CA ASN A 44 10.98 -5.40 9.71
C ASN A 44 10.91 -4.86 8.26
N HIS A 45 10.92 -5.74 7.24
CA HIS A 45 10.89 -5.34 5.83
C HIS A 45 9.75 -4.39 5.48
N GLN A 46 8.57 -4.48 6.12
CA GLN A 46 7.48 -3.53 5.83
C GLN A 46 7.85 -2.06 6.11
N SER A 47 8.69 -1.77 7.13
CA SER A 47 9.21 -0.41 7.37
C SER A 47 10.20 0.01 6.28
N HIS A 48 11.05 -0.92 5.82
CA HIS A 48 11.97 -0.66 4.71
C HIS A 48 11.23 -0.45 3.39
N THR A 49 10.18 -1.24 3.12
CA THR A 49 9.28 -1.07 1.99
C THR A 49 8.67 0.33 2.02
N TYR A 50 8.09 0.76 3.15
CA TYR A 50 7.54 2.10 3.28
C TYR A 50 8.57 3.18 2.98
N TYR A 51 9.75 3.07 3.60
CA TYR A 51 10.84 4.03 3.40
C TYR A 51 11.27 4.11 1.94
N LEU A 52 11.46 2.97 1.27
CA LEU A 52 11.84 2.92 -0.14
C LEU A 52 10.79 3.55 -1.03
N ILE A 53 9.50 3.23 -0.85
CA ILE A 53 8.42 3.81 -1.67
C ILE A 53 8.32 5.31 -1.46
N ARG A 54 8.40 5.79 -0.21
CA ARG A 54 8.28 7.23 0.12
C ARG A 54 9.42 8.09 -0.40
N ASN A 55 10.61 7.52 -0.56
CA ASN A 55 11.82 8.24 -0.95
C ASN A 55 12.30 7.87 -2.37
N ALA A 56 11.56 7.01 -3.07
CA ALA A 56 11.81 6.75 -4.48
C ALA A 56 11.18 7.86 -5.33
N ASP A 57 11.90 8.31 -6.35
CA ASP A 57 11.35 9.18 -7.39
C ASP A 57 10.44 8.38 -8.33
N LEU A 58 9.23 8.08 -7.85
CA LEU A 58 8.20 7.37 -8.61
C LEU A 58 7.55 8.31 -9.63
N LEU A 59 8.19 8.45 -10.79
CA LEU A 59 7.69 9.27 -11.90
C LEU A 59 6.26 8.86 -12.29
N GLY A 60 5.38 9.85 -12.41
CA GLY A 60 3.97 9.64 -12.74
C GLY A 60 3.04 9.54 -11.53
N PHE A 61 3.57 9.61 -10.29
CA PHE A 61 2.77 9.68 -9.07
C PHE A 61 2.95 11.00 -8.34
N ASP A 62 1.88 11.50 -7.74
CA ASP A 62 1.97 12.62 -6.81
C ASP A 62 2.33 12.17 -5.38
N HIS A 63 2.57 13.14 -4.50
CA HIS A 63 2.96 12.86 -3.12
C HIS A 63 1.89 12.09 -2.32
N GLN A 64 0.60 12.32 -2.59
CA GLN A 64 -0.51 11.64 -1.93
C GLN A 64 -0.60 10.19 -2.42
N GLU A 65 -0.47 9.95 -3.71
CA GLU A 65 -0.45 8.61 -4.29
C GLU A 65 0.72 7.79 -3.73
N ILE A 66 1.93 8.36 -3.71
CA ILE A 66 3.11 7.74 -3.09
C ILE A 66 2.84 7.41 -1.61
N LEU A 67 2.22 8.32 -0.87
CA LEU A 67 1.88 8.11 0.54
C LEU A 67 0.88 6.95 0.72
N ILE A 68 -0.16 6.88 -0.12
CA ILE A 68 -1.17 5.82 -0.08
C ILE A 68 -0.52 4.48 -0.41
N ILE A 69 0.24 4.39 -1.50
CA ILE A 69 0.94 3.18 -1.92
C ILE A 69 1.88 2.69 -0.81
N ALA A 70 2.70 3.57 -0.25
CA ALA A 70 3.63 3.23 0.83
C ALA A 70 2.88 2.74 2.08
N THR A 71 1.77 3.38 2.43
CA THR A 71 0.98 3.04 3.62
C THR A 71 0.28 1.69 3.46
N LEU A 72 -0.30 1.41 2.29
CA LEU A 72 -0.88 0.11 1.95
C LEU A 72 0.18 -0.99 2.01
N ALA A 73 1.35 -0.74 1.41
CA ALA A 73 2.47 -1.66 1.42
C ALA A 73 3.03 -1.89 2.84
N TYR A 74 3.02 -0.88 3.70
CA TYR A 74 3.45 -1.01 5.10
C TYR A 74 2.51 -1.90 5.92
N TYR A 75 1.19 -1.71 5.76
CA TYR A 75 0.17 -2.42 6.53
C TYR A 75 -0.26 -3.76 5.91
N HIS A 76 0.44 -4.26 4.89
CA HIS A 76 0.13 -5.54 4.24
C HIS A 76 0.22 -6.73 5.22
N ARG A 77 0.91 -6.58 6.36
CA ARG A 77 1.11 -7.63 7.37
C ARG A 77 1.06 -7.10 8.81
N LYS A 78 0.66 -7.98 9.73
CA LYS A 78 0.68 -7.82 11.20
C LYS A 78 -0.38 -6.89 11.78
N LYS A 79 -0.13 -5.57 11.79
CA LYS A 79 -0.90 -4.61 12.61
C LYS A 79 -1.87 -3.84 11.73
N ARG A 80 -3.13 -3.79 12.13
CA ARG A 80 -4.11 -2.88 11.51
C ARG A 80 -3.78 -1.43 11.89
N PRO A 81 -4.07 -0.45 11.03
CA PRO A 81 -3.96 0.97 11.39
C PRO A 81 -4.79 1.25 12.64
N LYS A 82 -4.24 2.02 13.59
CA LYS A 82 -5.05 2.55 14.69
C LYS A 82 -5.87 3.73 14.15
N SER A 83 -7.14 3.82 14.50
CA SER A 83 -8.15 4.74 13.94
C SER A 83 -7.85 6.26 14.02
N LYS A 84 -6.68 6.66 14.54
CA LYS A 84 -6.27 8.07 14.69
C LYS A 84 -4.86 8.39 14.15
N GLN A 85 -4.15 7.46 13.52
CA GLN A 85 -2.87 7.79 12.90
C GLN A 85 -3.11 8.44 11.53
N LYS A 86 -2.99 9.77 11.46
CA LYS A 86 -3.09 10.53 10.20
C LYS A 86 -1.91 10.28 9.27
N GLU A 87 -0.73 9.98 9.84
CA GLU A 87 0.48 9.65 9.09
C GLU A 87 1.32 8.65 9.89
N LEU A 88 1.96 7.72 9.18
CA LEU A 88 3.00 6.87 9.72
C LEU A 88 4.26 7.71 9.94
N GLN A 89 4.46 8.16 11.17
CA GLN A 89 5.75 8.68 11.61
C GLN A 89 6.65 7.45 11.84
N ILE A 90 7.46 7.11 10.84
CA ILE A 90 8.52 6.10 10.93
C ILE A 90 9.85 6.82 11.06
#